data_AF-A0A5K0VQK3-F1
#
_entry.id   AF-A0A5K0VQK3-F1
#
_cell.length_a   1.000
_cell.length_b   1.000
_cell.length_c   1.000
_cell.angle_alpha   90.00
_cell.angle_beta   90.00
_cell.angle_gamma   90.00
#
_symmetry.space_group_name_H-M   'P 1'
#
loop_
_entity.id
_entity.type
_entity.pdbx_description
1 polymer ?
#
loop_
_entity_poly.entity_id
_entity_poly.type
_entity_poly.pdbx_seq_one_letter_code
_entity_poly.pdbx_strand_id
1 'polypeptide(L)'
;YNLEDVLDEILAMLCKFTTLLNPFASLEETFFSLTEDVKPRLATLAVFTIANKFGDSIRSSWRNVVDCLLRLKRLKLLPPGLAGSDNETPPPRMDLDLPLHSRTESGVIFPSTVNDDRRFSSLIGKFGQFISTENDEESISTTVGNTNKRNLQFINQCCIEGIFSKSKHLHEESLQNLGKAILLAGAGRGQKFTSPLDEEETAAFCWDLIVMLTENNIDRFMSFWPAFHDCLGLISQLPLFGSCPFVEKSLFGVLNVTSKLLHKADKTSEELIFKSLQLIWKIDSRVVDSCCEALTQISANILKENAKNIQTQFGWKSIIAILSISARSPEAFNDGVEALISLMSDNVACVTRLNYSICIESAFSFSASKLSSIEKSMQVLDLMADSVNLLVSWLSSGFSDPGSNNSSSTAQDSSRNSISSIGTMFVRLVESIRKICLVRREEIRNHAVLTLKRCFTKAEGLGFTSTVCLHCFNHVIFAMADDLLEKAIEYSRRENSEKEMRSMEGTLCLAMEFLTEAFIQFLRTLSSVSGFRSFWMGVLRRMDTCMKTELGDSDKMQILIPTLLKKMILAMKEHNILVNSEDNELWDITVTQILWIAPAVKDELFPGY
;
A
#
# COMPACT_ATOMS: atom_id res chain seq x y z
N TYR A 1 -18.65 15.37 -41.33
CA TYR A 1 -18.29 14.63 -42.56
C TYR A 1 -17.60 13.35 -42.12
N ASN A 2 -18.18 12.18 -42.42
CA ASN A 2 -17.66 10.85 -42.10
C ASN A 2 -16.42 10.49 -42.95
N LEU A 3 -15.41 11.36 -42.97
CA LEU A 3 -14.16 11.17 -43.71
C LEU A 3 -13.04 10.64 -42.80
N GLU A 4 -13.38 10.20 -41.59
CA GLU A 4 -12.45 9.68 -40.59
C GLU A 4 -11.69 8.45 -41.11
N ASP A 5 -12.38 7.51 -41.76
CA ASP A 5 -11.77 6.32 -42.36
C ASP A 5 -10.78 6.66 -43.49
N VAL A 6 -11.09 7.68 -44.29
CA VAL A 6 -10.23 8.15 -45.38
C VAL A 6 -8.98 8.83 -44.83
N LEU A 7 -9.14 9.65 -43.77
CA LEU A 7 -8.02 10.28 -43.09
C LEU A 7 -7.09 9.23 -42.45
N ASP A 8 -7.69 8.22 -41.82
CA ASP A 8 -6.96 7.09 -41.25
C ASP A 8 -6.17 6.35 -42.34
N GLU A 9 -6.77 6.04 -43.49
CA GLU A 9 -6.10 5.36 -44.60
C GLU A 9 -4.93 6.19 -45.17
N ILE A 10 -5.14 7.51 -45.34
CA ILE A 10 -4.08 8.44 -45.78
C ILE A 10 -2.92 8.44 -44.79
N LEU A 11 -3.19 8.55 -43.49
CA LEU A 11 -2.15 8.52 -42.47
C LEU A 11 -1.41 7.19 -42.44
N ALA A 12 -2.13 6.06 -42.56
CA ALA A 12 -1.51 4.74 -42.62
C ALA A 12 -0.59 4.60 -43.85
N MET A 13 -0.97 5.16 -45.01
CA MET A 13 -0.11 5.19 -46.19
C MET A 13 1.10 6.11 -46.00
N LEU A 14 0.91 7.32 -45.47
CA LEU A 14 2.00 8.27 -45.20
C LEU A 14 3.02 7.69 -44.21
N CYS A 15 2.55 7.00 -43.16
CA CYS A 15 3.42 6.32 -42.20
C CYS A 15 4.23 5.15 -42.81
N LYS A 16 3.83 4.58 -43.95
CA LYS A 16 4.68 3.64 -44.70
C LYS A 16 5.78 4.35 -45.48
N PHE A 17 5.50 5.55 -45.98
CA PHE A 17 6.46 6.37 -46.72
C PHE A 17 7.52 7.05 -45.83
N THR A 18 7.32 7.08 -44.51
CA THR A 18 8.32 7.61 -43.57
C THR A 18 9.53 6.70 -43.37
N THR A 19 9.51 5.47 -43.90
CA THR A 19 10.49 4.38 -43.66
C THR A 19 10.68 3.96 -42.20
N LEU A 20 10.13 4.72 -41.23
CA LEU A 20 10.15 4.44 -39.79
C LEU A 20 9.45 3.12 -39.41
N LEU A 21 8.37 2.78 -40.12
CA LEU A 21 7.61 1.54 -39.87
C LEU A 21 8.14 0.32 -40.63
N ASN A 22 9.27 0.43 -41.35
CA ASN A 22 9.82 -0.68 -42.10
C ASN A 22 10.44 -1.73 -41.13
N PRO A 23 9.87 -2.94 -41.03
CA PRO A 23 10.33 -3.95 -40.07
C PRO A 23 11.68 -4.59 -40.44
N PHE A 24 12.21 -4.30 -41.63
CA PHE A 24 13.48 -4.83 -42.13
C PHE A 24 14.63 -3.82 -42.15
N ALA A 25 14.34 -2.53 -41.92
CA ALA A 25 15.37 -1.49 -41.93
C ALA A 25 16.09 -1.41 -40.57
N SER A 26 17.42 -1.39 -40.59
CA SER A 26 18.21 -1.16 -39.36
C SER A 26 17.96 0.24 -38.80
N LEU A 27 18.24 0.47 -37.51
CA LEU A 27 18.15 1.81 -36.90
C LEU A 27 19.03 2.81 -37.66
N GLU A 28 20.18 2.36 -38.17
CA GLU A 28 21.16 3.16 -38.89
C GLU A 28 20.67 3.52 -40.31
N GLU A 29 20.10 2.56 -41.04
CA GLU A 29 19.49 2.81 -42.36
C GLU A 29 18.29 3.76 -42.26
N THR A 30 17.52 3.64 -41.16
CA THR A 30 16.39 4.53 -40.88
C THR A 30 16.88 5.95 -40.56
N PHE A 31 17.94 6.08 -39.77
CA PHE A 31 18.55 7.38 -39.46
C PHE A 31 19.15 8.04 -40.71
N PHE A 32 19.83 7.26 -41.55
CA PHE A 32 20.45 7.72 -42.78
C PHE A 32 19.40 8.16 -43.81
N SER A 33 18.35 7.37 -44.03
CA SER A 33 17.24 7.75 -44.94
C SER A 33 16.49 9.00 -44.47
N LEU A 34 16.32 9.22 -43.17
CA LEU A 34 15.75 10.48 -42.65
C LEU A 34 16.68 11.69 -42.87
N THR A 35 17.98 11.44 -43.02
CA THR A 35 19.03 12.47 -43.19
C THR A 35 19.24 12.84 -44.66
N GLU A 36 19.24 11.88 -45.57
CA GLU A 36 19.54 12.11 -46.98
C GLU A 36 18.29 12.21 -47.87
N ASP A 37 17.24 11.42 -47.59
CA ASP A 37 16.08 11.36 -48.46
C ASP A 37 15.02 12.42 -48.08
N VAL A 38 14.63 13.20 -49.10
CA VAL A 38 13.58 14.23 -48.95
C VAL A 38 12.20 13.58 -48.73
N LYS A 39 11.97 12.37 -49.24
CA LYS A 39 10.67 11.68 -49.22
C LYS A 39 10.26 11.20 -47.81
N PRO A 40 11.08 10.44 -47.05
CA PRO A 40 10.79 10.08 -45.66
C PRO A 40 10.67 11.30 -44.76
N ARG A 41 11.49 12.33 -44.99
CA ARG A 41 11.45 13.59 -44.25
C ARG A 41 10.12 14.32 -44.47
N LEU A 42 9.72 14.56 -45.72
CA LEU A 42 8.43 15.20 -46.02
C LEU A 42 7.24 14.36 -45.55
N ALA A 43 7.31 13.04 -45.67
CA ALA A 43 6.26 12.14 -45.17
C ALA A 43 6.12 12.27 -43.64
N THR A 44 7.23 12.30 -42.91
CA THR A 44 7.23 12.44 -41.44
C THR A 44 6.64 13.79 -41.02
N LEU A 45 7.04 14.87 -41.70
CA LEU A 45 6.46 16.20 -41.47
C LEU A 45 4.96 16.22 -41.76
N ALA A 46 4.52 15.60 -42.85
CA ALA A 46 3.11 15.53 -43.23
C ALA A 46 2.28 14.77 -42.18
N VAL A 47 2.76 13.62 -41.69
CA VAL A 47 2.08 12.83 -40.65
C VAL A 47 1.84 13.66 -39.40
N PHE A 48 2.87 14.31 -38.85
CA PHE A 48 2.73 15.10 -37.62
C PHE A 48 1.98 16.43 -37.84
N THR A 49 2.06 17.02 -39.03
CA THR A 49 1.28 18.21 -39.38
C THR A 49 -0.21 17.88 -39.47
N ILE A 50 -0.56 16.76 -40.09
CA ILE A 50 -1.94 16.27 -40.18
C ILE A 50 -2.46 15.93 -38.78
N ALA A 51 -1.66 15.21 -37.97
CA ALA A 51 -2.02 14.89 -36.59
C ALA A 51 -2.27 16.14 -35.73
N ASN A 52 -1.48 17.20 -35.91
CA ASN A 52 -1.66 18.48 -35.19
C ASN A 52 -2.88 19.30 -35.67
N LYS A 53 -3.30 19.17 -36.93
CA LYS A 53 -4.42 19.96 -37.51
C LYS A 53 -5.75 19.25 -37.49
N PHE A 54 -5.75 17.93 -37.69
CA PHE A 54 -6.94 17.09 -37.84
C PHE A 54 -7.01 16.00 -36.76
N GLY A 55 -6.33 16.20 -35.63
CA GLY A 55 -6.28 15.24 -34.52
C GLY A 55 -7.66 14.76 -34.07
N ASP A 56 -8.68 15.60 -34.14
CA ASP A 56 -10.06 15.28 -33.74
C ASP A 56 -10.70 14.14 -34.56
N SER A 57 -10.29 13.98 -35.82
CA SER A 57 -10.88 13.03 -36.76
C SER A 57 -10.07 11.74 -36.91
N ILE A 58 -8.94 11.62 -36.21
CA ILE A 58 -8.08 10.42 -36.28
C ILE A 58 -8.62 9.37 -35.31
N ARG A 59 -8.71 8.12 -35.77
CA ARG A 59 -9.16 6.98 -34.96
C ARG A 59 -8.08 5.92 -34.90
N SER A 60 -8.11 4.96 -35.82
CA SER A 60 -7.24 3.79 -35.85
C SER A 60 -5.79 4.14 -36.19
N SER A 61 -5.57 5.21 -36.95
CA SER A 61 -4.23 5.61 -37.40
C SER A 61 -3.37 6.26 -36.33
N TRP A 62 -3.94 6.57 -35.16
CA TRP A 62 -3.12 6.91 -33.98
C TRP A 62 -2.11 5.81 -33.66
N ARG A 63 -2.45 4.54 -33.91
CA ARG A 63 -1.50 3.44 -33.78
C ARG A 63 -0.25 3.64 -34.63
N ASN A 64 -0.43 3.98 -35.91
CA ASN A 64 0.69 4.20 -36.83
C ASN A 64 1.52 5.43 -36.43
N VAL A 65 0.87 6.49 -35.95
CA VAL A 65 1.55 7.70 -35.48
C VAL A 65 2.37 7.39 -34.22
N VAL A 66 1.82 6.64 -33.27
CA VAL A 66 2.53 6.20 -32.05
C VAL A 66 3.70 5.29 -32.40
N ASP A 67 3.54 4.34 -33.33
CA ASP A 67 4.63 3.48 -33.77
C ASP A 67 5.79 4.28 -34.41
N CYS A 68 5.48 5.30 -35.23
CA CYS A 68 6.47 6.24 -35.75
C CYS A 68 7.19 6.99 -34.62
N LEU A 69 6.44 7.44 -33.62
CA LEU A 69 6.95 8.21 -32.49
C LEU A 69 7.87 7.36 -31.58
N LEU A 70 7.53 6.09 -31.34
CA LEU A 70 8.41 5.14 -30.65
C LEU A 70 9.69 4.85 -31.43
N ARG A 71 9.62 4.80 -32.77
CA ARG A 71 10.82 4.65 -33.60
C ARG A 71 11.71 5.89 -33.51
N LEU A 72 11.14 7.10 -33.50
CA LEU A 72 11.88 8.34 -33.27
C LEU A 72 12.52 8.40 -31.88
N LYS A 73 11.86 7.86 -30.85
CA LYS A 73 12.47 7.69 -29.52
C LYS A 73 13.73 6.83 -29.59
N ARG A 74 13.64 5.65 -30.22
CA ARG A 74 14.79 4.72 -30.37
C ARG A 74 15.95 5.33 -31.16
N LEU A 75 15.67 6.33 -32.00
CA LEU A 75 16.69 7.10 -32.72
C LEU A 75 17.26 8.27 -31.91
N LYS A 76 16.83 8.47 -30.64
CA LYS A 76 17.18 9.62 -29.77
C LYS A 76 16.92 10.98 -30.42
N LEU A 77 15.86 11.04 -31.21
CA LEU A 77 15.55 12.18 -32.07
C LEU A 77 14.34 13.01 -31.57
N LEU A 78 13.77 12.65 -30.41
CA LEU A 78 12.63 13.38 -29.83
C LEU A 78 13.05 14.71 -29.19
N PRO A 79 12.16 15.72 -29.19
CA PRO A 79 12.35 16.96 -28.44
C PRO A 79 12.55 16.69 -26.94
N PRO A 80 13.32 17.54 -26.22
CA PRO A 80 13.65 17.32 -24.82
C PRO A 80 12.43 17.30 -23.88
N GLY A 81 11.29 17.92 -24.24
CA GLY A 81 10.07 17.87 -23.44
C GLY A 81 9.33 16.54 -23.51
N LEU A 82 9.65 15.68 -24.47
CA LEU A 82 9.10 14.33 -24.62
C LEU A 82 10.12 13.24 -24.27
N ALA A 83 11.42 13.49 -24.39
CA ALA A 83 12.47 12.47 -24.31
C ALA A 83 12.65 11.80 -22.92
N GLY A 84 11.88 12.22 -21.90
CA GLY A 84 12.11 11.80 -20.52
C GLY A 84 13.24 12.62 -19.91
N SER A 85 13.01 13.12 -18.71
CA SER A 85 14.00 13.87 -17.93
C SER A 85 15.09 12.93 -17.43
N ASP A 86 16.11 12.68 -18.24
CA ASP A 86 17.41 12.14 -17.79
C ASP A 86 18.16 13.12 -16.84
N ASN A 87 17.53 14.25 -16.46
CA ASN A 87 18.14 15.34 -15.68
C ASN A 87 17.32 15.79 -14.45
N GLU A 88 16.30 15.06 -14.01
CA GLU A 88 15.76 15.28 -12.66
C GLU A 88 16.53 14.40 -11.66
N THR A 89 17.26 15.09 -10.79
CA THR A 89 17.88 14.66 -9.54
C THR A 89 17.45 13.26 -9.05
N PRO A 90 18.40 12.32 -8.80
CA PRO A 90 18.08 11.18 -7.95
C PRO A 90 17.55 11.70 -6.61
N PRO A 91 16.63 10.99 -5.93
CA PRO A 91 16.19 11.38 -4.60
C PRO A 91 17.41 11.56 -3.69
N PRO A 92 17.40 12.52 -2.75
CA PRO A 92 18.56 12.85 -1.95
C PRO A 92 18.93 11.63 -1.11
N ARG A 93 19.99 10.91 -1.53
CA ARG A 93 20.71 10.04 -0.62
C ARG A 93 21.36 10.95 0.41
N MET A 94 20.83 10.93 1.64
CA MET A 94 21.50 11.56 2.78
C MET A 94 22.91 10.96 2.89
N ASP A 95 23.91 11.82 2.75
CA ASP A 95 25.30 11.54 3.08
C ASP A 95 25.39 11.03 4.52
N LEU A 96 25.68 9.75 4.70
CA LEU A 96 26.26 9.27 5.94
C LEU A 96 27.77 9.48 5.87
N ASP A 97 28.20 10.59 6.48
CA ASP A 97 29.58 10.78 6.92
C ASP A 97 30.04 9.60 7.79
N LEU A 98 30.93 8.76 7.26
CA LEU A 98 31.83 7.97 8.10
C LEU A 98 33.28 8.09 7.57
N PRO A 99 34.29 8.29 8.46
CA PRO A 99 35.60 8.76 8.04
C PRO A 99 36.49 7.65 7.49
N LEU A 100 37.26 8.00 6.46
CA LEU A 100 38.34 7.20 5.89
C LEU A 100 39.33 6.71 6.96
N HIS A 101 39.60 5.41 6.97
CA HIS A 101 40.91 4.89 7.33
C HIS A 101 41.47 3.97 6.23
N SER A 102 42.72 4.24 5.93
CA SER A 102 43.57 3.71 4.87
C SER A 102 44.00 2.25 5.08
N ARG A 103 44.19 1.49 3.99
CA ARG A 103 45.50 0.92 3.57
C ARG A 103 45.43 -0.13 2.44
N THR A 104 46.25 0.15 1.41
CA THR A 104 47.08 -0.74 0.56
C THR A 104 46.49 -1.84 -0.32
N GLU A 105 46.58 -1.57 -1.64
CA GLU A 105 47.24 -2.36 -2.69
C GLU A 105 47.27 -3.89 -2.60
N SER A 106 46.55 -4.56 -3.52
CA SER A 106 47.16 -5.43 -4.53
C SER A 106 46.11 -5.93 -5.52
N GLY A 107 46.48 -5.91 -6.80
CA GLY A 107 45.55 -5.82 -7.92
C GLY A 107 44.93 -7.12 -8.40
N VAL A 108 43.79 -6.94 -9.08
CA VAL A 108 43.43 -7.63 -10.32
C VAL A 108 42.63 -6.62 -11.15
N ILE A 109 43.19 -6.15 -12.26
CA ILE A 109 42.52 -5.22 -13.18
C ILE A 109 41.56 -6.04 -14.05
N PHE A 110 40.25 -5.88 -13.82
CA PHE A 110 39.22 -6.10 -14.85
C PHE A 110 38.60 -4.73 -15.15
N PRO A 111 38.63 -4.21 -16.40
CA PRO A 111 38.05 -2.92 -16.69
C PRO A 111 36.52 -3.03 -16.76
N SER A 112 35.84 -2.65 -15.67
CA SER A 112 34.45 -2.23 -15.68
C SER A 112 34.38 -0.83 -16.29
N THR A 113 34.02 -0.72 -17.57
CA THR A 113 33.56 0.54 -18.18
C THR A 113 32.14 0.32 -18.69
N VAL A 114 31.18 0.72 -17.85
CA VAL A 114 29.83 1.07 -18.28
C VAL A 114 29.97 2.40 -19.03
N ASN A 115 30.00 2.32 -20.36
CA ASN A 115 29.92 3.45 -21.28
C ASN A 115 28.83 3.09 -22.28
N ASP A 116 27.57 3.40 -21.97
CA ASP A 116 26.44 3.13 -22.88
C ASP A 116 26.43 4.09 -24.10
N ASP A 117 27.24 5.14 -24.11
CA ASP A 117 27.51 5.96 -25.30
C ASP A 117 28.36 5.25 -26.36
N ARG A 118 29.03 4.14 -26.00
CA ARG A 118 29.86 3.40 -26.96
C ARG A 118 29.09 2.41 -27.82
N ARG A 119 27.83 2.06 -27.53
CA ARG A 119 27.11 1.08 -28.38
C ARG A 119 26.75 1.64 -29.75
N PHE A 120 26.33 2.90 -29.83
CA PHE A 120 26.12 3.58 -31.12
C PHE A 120 27.47 3.88 -31.82
N SER A 121 28.49 4.32 -31.08
CA SER A 121 29.83 4.56 -31.64
C SER A 121 30.52 3.28 -32.16
N SER A 122 30.29 2.13 -31.52
CA SER A 122 30.84 0.83 -31.91
C SER A 122 30.19 0.22 -33.15
N LEU A 123 28.94 0.57 -33.45
CA LEU A 123 28.26 0.11 -34.67
C LEU A 123 28.59 1.05 -35.85
N ILE A 124 28.65 2.36 -35.60
CA ILE A 124 29.08 3.38 -36.56
C ILE A 124 30.54 3.18 -37.00
N GLY A 125 31.42 2.69 -36.12
CA GLY A 125 32.81 2.38 -36.45
C GLY A 125 32.99 1.25 -37.48
N LYS A 126 32.00 0.37 -37.67
CA LYS A 126 32.11 -0.77 -38.61
C LYS A 126 31.89 -0.40 -40.08
N PHE A 127 31.25 0.74 -40.35
CA PHE A 127 31.12 1.29 -41.71
C PHE A 127 32.35 2.10 -42.14
N GLY A 128 33.05 2.74 -41.19
CA GLY A 128 34.34 3.38 -41.45
C GLY A 128 35.42 2.41 -41.95
N GLN A 129 35.23 1.09 -41.74
CA GLN A 129 36.20 0.08 -42.13
C GLN A 129 35.95 -0.53 -43.53
N PHE A 130 34.82 -0.24 -44.17
CA PHE A 130 34.50 -0.74 -45.52
C PHE A 130 34.55 0.33 -46.62
N ILE A 131 34.65 1.62 -46.26
CA ILE A 131 34.93 2.69 -47.22
C ILE A 131 36.22 3.39 -46.83
N SER A 132 37.24 3.13 -47.65
CA SER A 132 38.48 3.91 -47.75
C SER A 132 39.53 3.68 -46.66
N THR A 133 40.57 2.97 -47.10
CA THR A 133 41.96 3.33 -46.85
C THR A 133 42.18 4.85 -46.82
N GLU A 134 42.94 5.28 -45.82
CA GLU A 134 43.62 6.57 -45.64
C GLU A 134 42.81 7.74 -45.05
N ASN A 135 43.10 8.01 -43.77
CA ASN A 135 42.98 9.28 -43.01
C ASN A 135 41.64 10.03 -43.02
N ASP A 136 40.70 9.74 -42.10
CA ASP A 136 39.57 10.67 -41.81
C ASP A 136 38.73 10.35 -40.53
N GLU A 137 39.33 10.11 -39.36
CA GLU A 137 38.53 9.85 -38.13
C GLU A 137 37.92 11.13 -37.48
N GLU A 138 38.49 12.33 -37.70
CA GLU A 138 37.98 13.60 -37.14
C GLU A 138 36.83 14.24 -37.95
N SER A 139 36.74 13.97 -39.26
CA SER A 139 35.71 14.53 -40.14
C SER A 139 34.36 13.78 -40.04
N ILE A 140 34.37 12.51 -39.63
CA ILE A 140 33.16 11.68 -39.49
C ILE A 140 32.39 12.04 -38.20
N SER A 141 33.08 12.31 -37.09
CA SER A 141 32.42 12.70 -35.83
C SER A 141 31.70 14.05 -35.93
N THR A 142 32.28 15.01 -36.65
CA THR A 142 31.70 16.33 -36.90
C THR A 142 30.55 16.28 -37.92
N THR A 143 30.61 15.38 -38.90
CA THR A 143 29.53 15.15 -39.88
C THR A 143 28.31 14.46 -39.24
N VAL A 144 28.53 13.46 -38.37
CA VAL A 144 27.46 12.80 -37.60
C VAL A 144 26.83 13.75 -36.57
N GLY A 145 27.62 14.61 -35.91
CA GLY A 145 27.10 15.67 -35.03
C GLY A 145 26.26 16.72 -35.77
N ASN A 146 26.70 17.16 -36.95
CA ASN A 146 25.97 18.13 -37.78
C ASN A 146 24.69 17.55 -38.40
N THR A 147 24.67 16.26 -38.75
CA THR A 147 23.46 15.58 -39.25
C THR A 147 22.44 15.37 -38.13
N ASN A 148 22.87 14.99 -36.93
CA ASN A 148 21.98 14.90 -35.77
C ASN A 148 21.34 16.27 -35.43
N LYS A 149 22.12 17.35 -35.47
CA LYS A 149 21.60 18.73 -35.28
C LYS A 149 20.56 19.12 -36.33
N ARG A 150 20.74 18.74 -37.60
CA ARG A 150 19.75 18.97 -38.67
C ARG A 150 18.47 18.16 -38.45
N ASN A 151 18.59 16.91 -38.02
CA ASN A 151 17.44 16.06 -37.72
C ASN A 151 16.64 16.58 -36.51
N LEU A 152 17.31 17.07 -35.46
CA LEU A 152 16.65 17.72 -34.33
C LEU A 152 15.93 19.02 -34.74
N GLN A 153 16.53 19.84 -35.60
CA GLN A 153 15.86 21.03 -36.16
C GLN A 153 14.62 20.65 -36.98
N PHE A 154 14.71 19.59 -37.78
CA PHE A 154 13.60 19.07 -38.56
C PHE A 154 12.47 18.51 -37.67
N ILE A 155 12.81 17.82 -36.59
CA ILE A 155 11.80 17.24 -35.68
C ILE A 155 11.12 18.32 -34.84
N ASN A 156 11.84 19.39 -34.49
CA ASN A 156 11.21 20.57 -33.90
C ASN A 156 10.16 21.20 -34.84
N GLN A 157 10.36 21.14 -36.16
CA GLN A 157 9.35 21.58 -37.14
C GLN A 157 8.12 20.67 -37.19
N CYS A 158 8.24 19.41 -36.77
CA CYS A 158 7.11 18.47 -36.69
C CYS A 158 6.15 18.77 -35.53
N CYS A 159 6.54 19.64 -34.59
CA CYS A 159 5.73 20.04 -33.43
C CYS A 159 5.05 18.86 -32.71
N ILE A 160 5.82 17.80 -32.44
CA ILE A 160 5.29 16.56 -31.84
C ILE A 160 4.68 16.84 -30.45
N GLU A 161 5.30 17.71 -29.66
CA GLU A 161 4.79 18.18 -28.36
C GLU A 161 3.42 18.86 -28.48
N GLY A 162 3.11 19.43 -29.65
CA GLY A 162 1.84 20.09 -29.94
C GLY A 162 0.64 19.14 -29.83
N ILE A 163 0.81 17.86 -30.15
CA ILE A 163 -0.27 16.85 -30.07
C ILE A 163 -0.69 16.66 -28.62
N PHE A 164 0.28 16.51 -27.72
CA PHE A 164 0.04 16.26 -26.30
C PHE A 164 -0.35 17.54 -25.54
N SER A 165 0.24 18.68 -25.90
CA SER A 165 -0.09 20.00 -25.32
C SER A 165 -1.50 20.46 -25.71
N LYS A 166 -1.92 20.20 -26.95
CA LYS A 166 -3.27 20.54 -27.44
C LYS A 166 -4.32 19.47 -27.13
N SER A 167 -3.94 18.39 -26.45
CA SER A 167 -4.83 17.26 -26.17
C SER A 167 -6.13 17.64 -25.46
N LYS A 168 -6.14 18.75 -24.70
CA LYS A 168 -7.34 19.33 -24.08
C LYS A 168 -8.49 19.60 -25.05
N HIS A 169 -8.16 19.91 -26.31
CA HIS A 169 -9.12 20.25 -27.35
C HIS A 169 -9.55 19.05 -28.19
N LEU A 170 -8.92 17.88 -27.99
CA LEU A 170 -9.25 16.69 -28.77
C LEU A 170 -10.67 16.18 -28.48
N HIS A 171 -11.34 15.72 -29.52
CA HIS A 171 -12.61 15.00 -29.39
C HIS A 171 -12.44 13.70 -28.58
N GLU A 172 -13.47 13.31 -27.83
CA GLU A 172 -13.42 12.17 -26.88
C GLU A 172 -13.01 10.87 -27.54
N GLU A 173 -13.62 10.58 -28.69
CA GLU A 173 -13.37 9.34 -29.44
C GLU A 173 -11.94 9.28 -29.98
N SER A 174 -11.35 10.42 -30.39
CA SER A 174 -9.96 10.48 -30.84
C SER A 174 -8.99 10.33 -29.67
N LEU A 175 -9.24 11.02 -28.54
CA LEU A 175 -8.44 10.92 -27.33
C LEU A 175 -8.43 9.48 -26.77
N GLN A 176 -9.59 8.82 -26.75
CA GLN A 176 -9.70 7.41 -26.37
C GLN A 176 -8.85 6.50 -27.25
N ASN A 177 -8.88 6.70 -28.58
CA ASN A 177 -8.11 5.89 -29.52
C ASN A 177 -6.61 6.15 -29.43
N LEU A 178 -6.19 7.40 -29.21
CA LEU A 178 -4.80 7.76 -28.96
C LEU A 178 -4.26 7.06 -27.71
N GLY A 179 -4.97 7.14 -26.58
CA GLY A 179 -4.52 6.47 -25.36
C GLY A 179 -4.55 4.94 -25.45
N LYS A 180 -5.55 4.35 -26.12
CA LYS A 180 -5.56 2.90 -26.42
C LYS A 180 -4.34 2.50 -27.26
N ALA A 181 -3.99 3.29 -28.27
CA ALA A 181 -2.82 3.05 -29.10
C ALA A 181 -1.52 3.07 -28.29
N ILE A 182 -1.35 4.06 -27.40
CA ILE A 182 -0.18 4.16 -26.53
C ILE A 182 -0.12 3.01 -25.53
N LEU A 183 -1.22 2.66 -24.86
CA LEU A 183 -1.28 1.55 -23.91
C LEU A 183 -0.95 0.20 -24.57
N LEU A 184 -1.49 -0.06 -25.76
CA LEU A 184 -1.21 -1.28 -26.51
C LEU A 184 0.25 -1.34 -27.00
N ALA A 185 0.82 -0.21 -27.39
CA ALA A 185 2.22 -0.13 -27.81
C ALA A 185 3.18 -0.35 -26.63
N GLY A 186 2.86 0.23 -25.47
CA GLY A 186 3.61 0.01 -24.22
C GLY A 186 3.56 -1.45 -23.76
N ALA A 187 2.42 -2.13 -23.93
CA ALA A 187 2.28 -3.56 -23.66
C ALA A 187 2.98 -4.48 -24.69
N GLY A 188 3.74 -3.92 -25.63
CA GLY A 188 4.51 -4.67 -26.63
C GLY A 188 3.71 -5.15 -27.86
N ARG A 189 2.42 -4.78 -27.99
CA ARG A 189 1.59 -5.27 -29.10
C ARG A 189 1.98 -4.62 -30.43
N GLY A 190 2.76 -5.35 -31.25
CA GLY A 190 3.24 -4.87 -32.54
C GLY A 190 4.64 -4.26 -32.48
N GLN A 191 5.30 -4.33 -31.32
CA GLN A 191 6.69 -3.92 -31.16
C GLN A 191 7.60 -5.16 -31.23
N LYS A 192 8.77 -4.98 -31.85
CA LYS A 192 9.87 -5.96 -31.82
C LYS A 192 10.98 -5.35 -30.96
N PHE A 193 11.26 -5.97 -29.83
CA PHE A 193 12.32 -5.52 -28.92
C PHE A 193 13.63 -6.20 -29.28
N THR A 194 14.71 -5.41 -29.32
CA THR A 194 16.08 -5.91 -29.55
C THR A 194 16.71 -6.37 -28.23
N SER A 195 16.29 -5.76 -27.12
CA SER A 195 16.77 -6.03 -25.77
C SER A 195 15.63 -5.84 -24.74
N PRO A 196 15.71 -6.46 -23.54
CA PRO A 196 14.74 -6.22 -22.46
C PRO A 196 14.80 -4.77 -21.93
N LEU A 197 15.93 -4.08 -22.07
CA LEU A 197 16.07 -2.65 -21.73
C LEU A 197 15.26 -1.79 -22.71
N ASP A 198 15.26 -2.14 -24.00
CA ASP A 198 14.44 -1.43 -25.00
C ASP A 198 12.94 -1.56 -24.69
N GLU A 199 12.53 -2.71 -24.14
CA GLU A 199 11.16 -2.97 -23.70
C GLU A 199 10.79 -2.09 -22.50
N GLU A 200 11.67 -1.99 -21.50
CA GLU A 200 11.51 -1.10 -20.35
C GLU A 200 11.43 0.38 -20.75
N GLU A 201 12.36 0.86 -21.56
CA GLU A 201 12.37 2.25 -22.01
C GLU A 201 11.12 2.58 -22.86
N THR A 202 10.68 1.65 -23.70
CA THR A 202 9.46 1.83 -24.51
C THR A 202 8.24 1.93 -23.59
N ALA A 203 8.14 1.05 -22.60
CA ALA A 203 7.03 1.01 -21.65
C ALA A 203 6.99 2.25 -20.75
N ALA A 204 8.14 2.68 -20.20
CA ALA A 204 8.26 3.88 -19.37
C ALA A 204 7.73 5.11 -20.12
N PHE A 205 8.22 5.32 -21.34
CA PHE A 205 7.81 6.46 -22.15
C PHE A 205 6.34 6.42 -22.57
N CYS A 206 5.79 5.24 -22.87
CA CYS A 206 4.35 5.14 -23.13
C CYS A 206 3.55 5.59 -21.90
N TRP A 207 3.98 5.22 -20.69
CA TRP A 207 3.32 5.69 -19.47
C TRP A 207 3.53 7.17 -19.19
N ASP A 208 4.71 7.73 -19.48
CA ASP A 208 4.94 9.18 -19.37
C ASP A 208 3.98 9.97 -20.28
N LEU A 209 3.75 9.48 -21.50
CA LEU A 209 2.76 10.06 -22.41
C LEU A 209 1.33 9.92 -21.89
N ILE A 210 0.96 8.78 -21.31
CA ILE A 210 -0.38 8.58 -20.71
C ILE A 210 -0.57 9.51 -19.51
N VAL A 211 0.44 9.66 -18.65
CA VAL A 211 0.43 10.58 -17.51
C VAL A 211 0.24 12.00 -18.01
N MET A 212 1.05 12.45 -18.98
CA MET A 212 0.92 13.78 -19.60
C MET A 212 -0.45 14.02 -20.23
N LEU A 213 -0.98 13.04 -20.98
CA LEU A 213 -2.32 13.12 -21.58
C LEU A 213 -3.40 13.25 -20.51
N THR A 214 -3.28 12.48 -19.43
CA THR A 214 -4.25 12.47 -18.35
C THR A 214 -4.21 13.78 -17.56
N GLU A 215 -3.01 14.32 -17.31
CA GLU A 215 -2.80 15.59 -16.63
C GLU A 215 -3.41 16.77 -17.38
N ASN A 216 -3.27 16.79 -18.70
CA ASN A 216 -3.84 17.84 -19.53
C ASN A 216 -5.37 17.74 -19.66
N ASN A 217 -5.96 16.59 -19.30
CA ASN A 217 -7.39 16.29 -19.45
C ASN A 217 -8.08 15.91 -18.12
N ILE A 218 -7.52 16.29 -16.96
CA ILE A 218 -8.06 15.97 -15.62
C ILE A 218 -9.55 16.35 -15.52
N ASP A 219 -9.93 17.49 -16.07
CA ASP A 219 -11.31 18.02 -15.98
C ASP A 219 -12.35 17.14 -16.71
N ARG A 220 -11.92 16.23 -17.61
CA ARG A 220 -12.80 15.35 -18.42
C ARG A 220 -12.51 13.87 -18.20
N PHE A 221 -11.92 13.52 -17.07
CA PHE A 221 -11.41 12.18 -16.75
C PHE A 221 -12.36 11.02 -17.13
N MET A 222 -13.64 11.14 -16.78
CA MET A 222 -14.66 10.11 -17.04
C MET A 222 -14.98 9.86 -18.50
N SER A 223 -14.62 10.79 -19.39
CA SER A 223 -14.92 10.70 -20.82
C SER A 223 -13.97 9.73 -21.53
N PHE A 224 -12.76 9.49 -20.99
CA PHE A 224 -11.75 8.67 -21.66
C PHE A 224 -11.19 7.53 -20.81
N TRP A 225 -11.10 7.70 -19.49
CA TRP A 225 -10.46 6.69 -18.63
C TRP A 225 -11.17 5.34 -18.58
N PRO A 226 -12.52 5.22 -18.66
CA PRO A 226 -13.17 3.91 -18.77
C PRO A 226 -12.66 3.09 -19.97
N ALA A 227 -12.42 3.77 -21.10
CA ALA A 227 -11.89 3.12 -22.30
C ALA A 227 -10.42 2.67 -22.12
N PHE A 228 -9.66 3.34 -21.24
CA PHE A 228 -8.30 2.94 -20.87
C PHE A 228 -8.33 1.77 -19.88
N HIS A 229 -9.26 1.79 -18.91
CA HIS A 229 -9.50 0.69 -17.99
C HIS A 229 -9.84 -0.61 -18.72
N ASP A 230 -10.76 -0.56 -19.69
CA ASP A 230 -11.09 -1.72 -20.52
C ASP A 230 -9.89 -2.23 -21.31
N CYS A 231 -9.06 -1.30 -21.82
CA CYS A 231 -7.82 -1.63 -22.52
C CYS A 231 -6.81 -2.34 -21.57
N LEU A 232 -6.64 -1.84 -20.35
CA LEU A 232 -5.82 -2.48 -19.31
C LEU A 232 -6.37 -3.87 -18.95
N GLY A 233 -7.69 -4.03 -18.89
CA GLY A 233 -8.35 -5.32 -18.72
C GLY A 233 -7.98 -6.31 -19.84
N LEU A 234 -8.00 -5.88 -21.10
CA LEU A 234 -7.55 -6.70 -22.23
C LEU A 234 -6.04 -7.03 -22.15
N ILE A 235 -5.22 -6.06 -21.75
CA ILE A 235 -3.77 -6.26 -21.62
C ILE A 235 -3.46 -7.25 -20.48
N SER A 236 -4.21 -7.22 -19.39
CA SER A 236 -4.02 -8.13 -18.25
C SER A 236 -4.23 -9.61 -18.59
N GLN A 237 -4.97 -9.90 -19.67
CA GLN A 237 -5.21 -11.26 -20.16
C GLN A 237 -4.10 -11.76 -21.10
N LEU A 238 -3.13 -10.90 -21.46
CA LEU A 238 -2.04 -11.29 -22.36
C LEU A 238 -1.01 -12.15 -21.62
N PRO A 239 -0.48 -13.23 -22.25
CA PRO A 239 0.51 -14.12 -21.63
C PRO A 239 1.80 -13.44 -21.16
N LEU A 240 2.14 -12.28 -21.74
CA LEU A 240 3.34 -11.50 -21.46
C LEU A 240 3.20 -10.59 -20.21
N PHE A 241 2.02 -10.55 -19.59
CA PHE A 241 1.73 -9.64 -18.48
C PHE A 241 2.47 -9.99 -17.16
N GLY A 242 3.00 -11.22 -17.04
CA GLY A 242 3.57 -11.74 -15.79
C GLY A 242 5.01 -11.34 -15.47
N SER A 243 5.76 -10.71 -16.38
CA SER A 243 7.20 -10.45 -16.19
C SER A 243 7.70 -9.12 -16.76
N CYS A 244 6.82 -8.14 -16.96
CA CYS A 244 7.14 -6.98 -17.79
C CYS A 244 7.44 -5.71 -16.97
N PRO A 245 8.53 -4.97 -17.29
CA PRO A 245 8.73 -3.58 -16.89
C PRO A 245 7.50 -2.68 -17.12
N PHE A 246 6.64 -3.01 -18.10
CA PHE A 246 5.37 -2.31 -18.31
C PHE A 246 4.48 -2.26 -17.08
N VAL A 247 4.44 -3.35 -16.30
CA VAL A 247 3.63 -3.41 -15.08
C VAL A 247 4.15 -2.42 -14.04
N GLU A 248 5.45 -2.47 -13.78
CA GLU A 248 6.12 -1.55 -12.86
C GLU A 248 5.83 -0.09 -13.25
N LYS A 249 6.10 0.27 -14.51
CA LYS A 249 5.88 1.64 -14.99
C LYS A 249 4.40 2.01 -15.01
N SER A 250 3.50 1.04 -15.22
CA SER A 250 2.06 1.26 -15.13
C SER A 250 1.57 1.57 -13.71
N LEU A 251 2.10 0.87 -12.71
CA LEU A 251 1.78 1.15 -11.32
C LEU A 251 2.22 2.58 -10.96
N PHE A 252 3.43 2.98 -11.36
CA PHE A 252 3.92 4.34 -11.15
C PHE A 252 3.08 5.39 -11.88
N GLY A 253 2.79 5.17 -13.17
CA GLY A 253 1.99 6.09 -13.97
C GLY A 253 0.59 6.28 -13.39
N VAL A 254 -0.09 5.20 -13.01
CA VAL A 254 -1.43 5.28 -12.41
C VAL A 254 -1.39 5.97 -11.03
N LEU A 255 -0.39 5.71 -10.19
CA LEU A 255 -0.26 6.38 -8.89
C LEU A 255 0.05 7.89 -9.04
N ASN A 256 0.88 8.28 -10.00
CA ASN A 256 1.17 9.68 -10.29
C ASN A 256 -0.10 10.42 -10.77
N VAL A 257 -0.86 9.78 -11.67
CA VAL A 257 -2.18 10.29 -12.07
C VAL A 257 -3.12 10.40 -10.87
N THR A 258 -3.11 9.41 -9.97
CA THR A 258 -3.92 9.42 -8.75
C THR A 258 -3.60 10.64 -7.89
N SER A 259 -2.32 10.92 -7.63
CA SER A 259 -1.89 12.07 -6.83
C SER A 259 -2.45 13.39 -7.37
N LYS A 260 -2.41 13.56 -8.70
CA LYS A 260 -2.91 14.78 -9.36
C LYS A 260 -4.44 14.82 -9.47
N LEU A 261 -5.10 13.66 -9.64
CA LEU A 261 -6.56 13.59 -9.74
C LEU A 261 -7.23 13.91 -8.40
N LEU A 262 -6.69 13.43 -7.28
CA LEU A 262 -7.33 13.52 -5.96
C LEU A 262 -7.74 14.95 -5.57
N HIS A 263 -6.99 15.99 -5.98
CA HIS A 263 -7.35 17.38 -5.72
C HIS A 263 -8.67 17.84 -6.37
N LYS A 264 -9.17 17.16 -7.40
CA LYS A 264 -10.35 17.55 -8.19
C LYS A 264 -11.34 16.39 -8.44
N ALA A 265 -11.09 15.21 -7.89
CA ALA A 265 -11.81 13.99 -8.25
C ALA A 265 -13.23 13.92 -7.69
N ASP A 266 -14.18 13.53 -8.54
CA ASP A 266 -15.45 12.94 -8.08
C ASP A 266 -15.22 11.52 -7.56
N LYS A 267 -16.07 11.05 -6.61
CA LYS A 267 -16.03 9.70 -6.02
C LYS A 267 -15.95 8.58 -7.06
N THR A 268 -16.66 8.75 -8.17
CA THR A 268 -16.70 7.76 -9.25
C THR A 268 -15.37 7.69 -10.02
N SER A 269 -14.73 8.84 -10.23
CA SER A 269 -13.44 8.95 -10.93
C SER A 269 -12.32 8.33 -10.09
N GLU A 270 -12.37 8.60 -8.79
CA GLU A 270 -11.49 7.99 -7.79
C GLU A 270 -11.61 6.46 -7.83
N GLU A 271 -12.83 5.91 -7.72
CA GLU A 271 -13.06 4.47 -7.70
C GLU A 271 -12.55 3.79 -8.99
N LEU A 272 -12.71 4.43 -10.16
CA LEU A 272 -12.30 3.85 -11.45
C LEU A 272 -10.78 3.78 -11.59
N ILE A 273 -10.04 4.80 -11.14
CA ILE A 273 -8.57 4.74 -11.09
C ILE A 273 -8.10 3.59 -10.22
N PHE A 274 -8.64 3.48 -9.00
CA PHE A 274 -8.20 2.43 -8.11
C PHE A 274 -8.60 1.05 -8.62
N LYS A 275 -9.74 0.89 -9.31
CA LYS A 275 -10.09 -0.35 -10.00
C LYS A 275 -9.05 -0.70 -11.08
N SER A 276 -8.59 0.28 -11.87
CA SER A 276 -7.48 0.08 -12.81
C SER A 276 -6.19 -0.33 -12.09
N LEU A 277 -5.86 0.32 -10.96
CA LEU A 277 -4.72 -0.05 -10.13
C LEU A 277 -4.84 -1.50 -9.64
N GLN A 278 -6.02 -1.95 -9.20
CA GLN A 278 -6.22 -3.33 -8.75
C GLN A 278 -6.05 -4.35 -9.88
N LEU A 279 -6.47 -4.03 -11.10
CA LEU A 279 -6.24 -4.91 -12.26
C LEU A 279 -4.75 -5.10 -12.52
N ILE A 280 -3.97 -4.02 -12.41
CA ILE A 280 -2.51 -4.06 -12.53
C ILE A 280 -1.88 -4.72 -11.29
N TRP A 281 -2.45 -4.55 -10.10
CA TRP A 281 -1.88 -5.04 -8.84
C TRP A 281 -1.94 -6.58 -8.68
N LYS A 282 -2.77 -7.28 -9.47
CA LYS A 282 -2.96 -8.75 -9.37
C LYS A 282 -1.77 -9.60 -9.85
N ILE A 283 -0.54 -9.12 -9.72
CA ILE A 283 0.65 -9.69 -10.38
C ILE A 283 1.59 -10.38 -9.37
N ASP A 284 2.48 -11.21 -9.90
CA ASP A 284 3.46 -12.03 -9.17
C ASP A 284 4.21 -11.25 -8.08
N SER A 285 4.36 -11.89 -6.93
CA SER A 285 5.18 -11.46 -5.79
C SER A 285 6.54 -10.87 -6.15
N ARG A 286 7.19 -11.34 -7.23
CA ARG A 286 8.51 -10.88 -7.65
C ARG A 286 8.51 -9.43 -8.14
N VAL A 287 7.50 -9.00 -8.88
CA VAL A 287 7.39 -7.61 -9.38
C VAL A 287 7.11 -6.67 -8.22
N VAL A 288 6.29 -7.13 -7.28
CA VAL A 288 6.00 -6.38 -6.05
C VAL A 288 7.31 -6.11 -5.29
N ASP A 289 8.14 -7.12 -5.07
CA ASP A 289 9.40 -6.97 -4.34
C ASP A 289 10.38 -6.00 -5.01
N SER A 290 10.48 -6.00 -6.35
CA SER A 290 11.37 -5.09 -7.09
C SER A 290 10.93 -3.62 -7.04
N CYS A 291 9.64 -3.34 -6.92
CA CYS A 291 9.10 -1.97 -6.99
C CYS A 291 8.66 -1.42 -5.63
N CYS A 292 8.77 -2.21 -4.55
CA CYS A 292 8.28 -1.89 -3.21
C CYS A 292 8.72 -0.50 -2.71
N GLU A 293 9.99 -0.13 -2.89
CA GLU A 293 10.54 1.15 -2.41
C GLU A 293 9.85 2.35 -3.05
N ALA A 294 9.92 2.44 -4.39
CA ALA A 294 9.33 3.56 -5.12
C ALA A 294 7.80 3.62 -4.98
N LEU A 295 7.11 2.46 -4.93
CA LEU A 295 5.66 2.42 -4.73
C LEU A 295 5.28 2.92 -3.33
N THR A 296 6.08 2.58 -2.32
CA THR A 296 5.87 3.05 -0.95
C THR A 296 6.10 4.55 -0.86
N GLN A 297 7.14 5.08 -1.50
CA GLN A 297 7.44 6.51 -1.50
C GLN A 297 6.32 7.33 -2.16
N ILE A 298 5.84 6.92 -3.32
CA ILE A 298 4.72 7.59 -4.00
C ILE A 298 3.45 7.50 -3.16
N SER A 299 3.14 6.32 -2.60
CA SER A 299 1.97 6.12 -1.73
C SER A 299 2.06 6.96 -0.44
N ALA A 300 3.25 7.07 0.15
CA ALA A 300 3.52 7.92 1.31
C ALA A 300 3.31 9.40 0.99
N ASN A 301 3.80 9.87 -0.17
CA ASN A 301 3.59 11.25 -0.61
C ASN A 301 2.11 11.55 -0.87
N ILE A 302 1.38 10.61 -1.52
CA ILE A 302 -0.08 10.73 -1.71
C ILE A 302 -0.79 10.87 -0.37
N LEU A 303 -0.40 10.12 0.66
CA LEU A 303 -1.04 10.25 1.98
C LEU A 303 -0.65 11.55 2.70
N LYS A 304 0.61 11.97 2.62
CA LYS A 304 1.08 13.22 3.25
C LYS A 304 0.40 14.45 2.63
N GLU A 305 0.21 14.47 1.31
CA GLU A 305 -0.34 15.64 0.59
C GLU A 305 -1.85 15.59 0.37
N ASN A 306 -2.40 14.39 0.16
CA ASN A 306 -3.76 14.19 -0.36
C ASN A 306 -4.68 13.34 0.53
N ALA A 307 -4.29 13.00 1.77
CA ALA A 307 -5.14 12.18 2.67
C ALA A 307 -6.57 12.72 2.86
N LYS A 308 -6.76 14.04 2.85
CA LYS A 308 -8.09 14.66 3.00
C LYS A 308 -8.99 14.50 1.78
N ASN A 309 -8.42 14.20 0.62
CA ASN A 309 -9.10 14.17 -0.65
C ASN A 309 -9.57 12.76 -1.06
N ILE A 310 -9.15 11.71 -0.34
CA ILE A 310 -9.55 10.33 -0.61
C ILE A 310 -10.93 10.07 0.01
N GLN A 311 -11.94 9.88 -0.83
CA GLN A 311 -13.33 9.76 -0.41
C GLN A 311 -13.84 8.32 -0.40
N THR A 312 -13.24 7.42 -1.19
CA THR A 312 -13.76 6.06 -1.38
C THR A 312 -13.07 5.03 -0.48
N GLN A 313 -13.83 4.07 0.03
CA GLN A 313 -13.27 2.93 0.78
C GLN A 313 -12.28 2.12 -0.07
N PHE A 314 -12.54 2.04 -1.38
CA PHE A 314 -11.71 1.30 -2.31
C PHE A 314 -10.35 1.97 -2.54
N GLY A 315 -10.31 3.31 -2.59
CA GLY A 315 -9.07 4.07 -2.66
C GLY A 315 -8.20 3.90 -1.42
N TRP A 316 -8.80 4.03 -0.24
CA TRP A 316 -8.13 3.76 1.03
C TRP A 316 -7.58 2.34 1.10
N LYS A 317 -8.37 1.34 0.69
CA LYS A 317 -7.92 -0.06 0.67
C LYS A 317 -6.72 -0.25 -0.25
N SER A 318 -6.73 0.35 -1.43
CA SER A 318 -5.65 0.20 -2.41
C SER A 318 -4.34 0.83 -1.92
N ILE A 319 -4.36 2.10 -1.50
CA ILE A 319 -3.14 2.80 -1.06
C ILE A 319 -2.56 2.16 0.21
N ILE A 320 -3.41 1.85 1.20
CA ILE A 320 -2.95 1.24 2.44
C ILE A 320 -2.47 -0.20 2.20
N ALA A 321 -3.03 -0.94 1.23
CA ALA A 321 -2.51 -2.25 0.86
C ALA A 321 -1.10 -2.16 0.28
N ILE A 322 -0.82 -1.17 -0.57
CA ILE A 322 0.54 -0.92 -1.10
C ILE A 322 1.50 -0.62 0.05
N LEU A 323 1.11 0.25 0.99
CA LEU A 323 1.91 0.51 2.18
C LEU A 323 2.12 -0.76 3.02
N SER A 324 1.09 -1.58 3.22
CA SER A 324 1.20 -2.79 4.06
C SER A 324 2.23 -3.80 3.54
N ILE A 325 2.55 -3.74 2.26
CA ILE A 325 3.55 -4.60 1.63
C ILE A 325 4.96 -4.11 1.96
N SER A 326 5.15 -2.81 2.16
CA SER A 326 6.40 -2.25 2.63
C SER A 326 6.79 -2.78 4.03
N ALA A 327 5.83 -3.30 4.81
CA ALA A 327 6.10 -3.96 6.09
C ALA A 327 6.98 -5.22 5.97
N ARG A 328 7.12 -5.79 4.75
CA ARG A 328 7.90 -7.00 4.45
C ARG A 328 9.31 -6.70 3.94
N SER A 329 9.53 -5.51 3.36
CA SER A 329 10.80 -5.11 2.74
C SER A 329 11.58 -4.16 3.67
N PRO A 330 12.87 -4.41 3.98
CA PRO A 330 13.63 -3.58 4.91
C PRO A 330 13.87 -2.15 4.40
N GLU A 331 14.07 -1.99 3.10
CA GLU A 331 14.38 -0.70 2.47
C GLU A 331 13.18 0.26 2.51
N ALA A 332 11.98 -0.22 2.16
CA ALA A 332 10.76 0.58 2.14
C ALA A 332 10.01 0.66 3.50
N PHE A 333 10.51 -0.04 4.53
CA PHE A 333 9.82 -0.14 5.82
C PHE A 333 9.72 1.23 6.52
N ASN A 334 10.81 1.99 6.52
CA ASN A 334 10.88 3.25 7.26
C ASN A 334 9.87 4.28 6.72
N ASP A 335 9.83 4.46 5.40
CA ASP A 335 8.94 5.41 4.75
C ASP A 335 7.46 5.02 4.92
N GLY A 336 7.16 3.71 4.82
CA GLY A 336 5.80 3.22 5.01
C GLY A 336 5.28 3.37 6.44
N VAL A 337 6.11 3.06 7.44
CA VAL A 337 5.75 3.25 8.86
C VAL A 337 5.59 4.73 9.19
N GLU A 338 6.50 5.58 8.72
CA GLU A 338 6.44 7.01 9.01
C GLU A 338 5.20 7.67 8.36
N ALA A 339 4.85 7.26 7.13
CA ALA A 339 3.60 7.69 6.50
C ALA A 339 2.37 7.25 7.29
N LEU A 340 2.35 6.01 7.80
CA LEU A 340 1.24 5.52 8.63
C LEU A 340 1.16 6.25 9.97
N ILE A 341 2.31 6.50 10.62
CA ILE A 341 2.38 7.28 11.86
C ILE A 341 1.86 8.69 11.64
N SER A 342 2.26 9.36 10.55
CA SER A 342 1.76 10.69 10.18
C SER A 342 0.24 10.68 9.99
N LEU A 343 -0.29 9.69 9.25
CA LEU A 343 -1.72 9.54 9.02
C LEU A 343 -2.52 9.38 10.32
N MET A 344 -2.04 8.52 11.22
CA MET A 344 -2.72 8.23 12.48
C MET A 344 -2.55 9.35 13.51
N SER A 345 -1.43 10.09 13.49
CA SER A 345 -1.19 11.20 14.42
C SER A 345 -2.16 12.37 14.19
N ASP A 346 -2.50 12.64 12.93
CA ASP A 346 -3.45 13.69 12.52
C ASP A 346 -4.93 13.35 12.80
N ASN A 347 -5.19 12.17 13.41
CA ASN A 347 -6.38 11.62 14.08
C ASN A 347 -7.77 12.06 13.62
N VAL A 348 -8.07 13.36 13.55
CA VAL A 348 -9.40 13.92 13.32
C VAL A 348 -9.70 14.17 11.84
N ALA A 349 -8.69 14.48 11.02
CA ALA A 349 -8.91 14.86 9.62
C ALA A 349 -8.75 13.71 8.61
N CYS A 350 -7.87 12.75 8.90
CA CYS A 350 -7.45 11.74 7.94
C CYS A 350 -8.05 10.35 8.21
N VAL A 351 -8.30 10.01 9.48
CA VAL A 351 -8.92 8.72 9.85
C VAL A 351 -10.44 8.90 9.89
N THR A 352 -11.14 8.13 9.07
CA THR A 352 -12.60 8.14 8.93
C THR A 352 -13.17 6.74 9.19
N ARG A 353 -14.49 6.61 9.36
CA ARG A 353 -15.14 5.30 9.52
C ARG A 353 -14.88 4.32 8.37
N LEU A 354 -14.56 4.83 7.17
CA LEU A 354 -14.31 4.01 5.97
C LEU A 354 -12.90 3.40 5.95
N ASN A 355 -11.91 4.11 6.49
CA ASN A 355 -10.52 3.65 6.47
C ASN A 355 -10.05 3.03 7.80
N TYR A 356 -10.79 3.25 8.89
CA TYR A 356 -10.40 2.84 10.24
C TYR A 356 -9.91 1.39 10.32
N SER A 357 -10.72 0.42 9.86
CA SER A 357 -10.35 -1.00 9.93
C SER A 357 -9.09 -1.33 9.13
N ILE A 358 -8.88 -0.64 8.01
CA ILE A 358 -7.75 -0.87 7.10
C ILE A 358 -6.47 -0.28 7.72
N CYS A 359 -6.56 0.92 8.32
CA CYS A 359 -5.46 1.52 9.07
C CYS A 359 -5.01 0.63 10.23
N ILE A 360 -5.96 0.03 10.97
CA ILE A 360 -5.67 -0.90 12.07
C ILE A 360 -4.98 -2.18 11.56
N GLU A 361 -5.44 -2.77 10.46
CA GLU A 361 -4.82 -3.97 9.87
C GLU A 361 -3.38 -3.70 9.40
N SER A 362 -3.13 -2.52 8.83
CA SER A 362 -1.77 -2.11 8.45
C SER A 362 -0.90 -1.76 9.64
N ALA A 363 -1.42 -1.06 10.65
CA ALA A 363 -0.71 -0.81 11.91
C ALA A 363 -0.29 -2.11 12.60
N PHE A 364 -1.16 -3.12 12.59
CA PHE A 364 -0.82 -4.48 13.01
C PHE A 364 0.34 -5.07 12.19
N SER A 365 0.27 -4.99 10.87
CA SER A 365 1.29 -5.55 9.98
C SER A 365 2.68 -4.92 10.20
N PHE A 366 2.74 -3.62 10.46
CA PHE A 366 4.00 -2.91 10.75
C PHE A 366 4.53 -3.19 12.16
N SER A 367 3.66 -3.21 13.18
CA SER A 367 4.06 -3.47 14.58
C SER A 367 4.46 -4.93 14.83
N ALA A 368 3.84 -5.88 14.14
CA ALA A 368 4.18 -7.30 14.23
C ALA A 368 5.39 -7.69 13.33
N SER A 369 5.84 -6.80 12.44
CA SER A 369 6.97 -7.09 11.56
C SER A 369 8.26 -7.29 12.35
N LYS A 370 9.13 -8.19 11.87
CA LYS A 370 10.46 -8.39 12.47
C LYS A 370 11.39 -7.20 12.22
N LEU A 371 11.09 -6.40 11.21
CA LEU A 371 11.89 -5.25 10.77
C LEU A 371 11.66 -4.00 11.62
N SER A 372 10.58 -3.95 12.40
CA SER A 372 10.25 -2.80 13.23
C SER A 372 11.26 -2.62 14.37
N SER A 373 11.63 -1.38 14.66
CA SER A 373 12.29 -1.06 15.93
C SER A 373 11.28 -1.16 17.08
N ILE A 374 11.77 -1.37 18.29
CA ILE A 374 10.93 -1.43 19.50
C ILE A 374 10.14 -0.11 19.65
N GLU A 375 10.84 1.03 19.55
CA GLU A 375 10.25 2.36 19.66
C GLU A 375 9.13 2.61 18.65
N LYS A 376 9.36 2.32 17.35
CA LYS A 376 8.34 2.50 16.30
C LYS A 376 7.14 1.57 16.53
N SER A 377 7.36 0.34 16.98
CA SER A 377 6.27 -0.59 17.30
C SER A 377 5.43 -0.11 18.46
N MET A 378 6.07 0.41 19.52
CA MET A 378 5.39 0.97 20.68
C MET A 378 4.60 2.22 20.30
N GLN A 379 5.18 3.11 19.48
CA GLN A 379 4.50 4.30 18.98
C GLN A 379 3.25 3.95 18.15
N VAL A 380 3.35 2.97 17.23
CA VAL A 380 2.20 2.51 16.44
C VAL A 380 1.12 1.91 17.33
N LEU A 381 1.50 1.08 18.31
CA LEU A 381 0.56 0.55 19.31
C LEU A 381 -0.12 1.66 20.11
N ASP A 382 0.63 2.70 20.48
CA ASP A 382 0.09 3.82 21.22
C ASP A 382 -0.95 4.61 20.40
N LEU A 383 -0.65 4.86 19.13
CA LEU A 383 -1.58 5.48 18.17
C LEU A 383 -2.83 4.61 17.95
N MET A 384 -2.69 3.30 17.90
CA MET A 384 -3.83 2.36 17.84
C MET A 384 -4.74 2.53 19.06
N ALA A 385 -4.20 2.64 20.28
CA ALA A 385 -5.02 2.88 21.47
C ALA A 385 -5.60 4.30 21.54
N ASP A 386 -4.93 5.31 20.96
CA ASP A 386 -5.44 6.67 20.90
C ASP A 386 -6.61 6.81 19.92
N SER A 387 -6.65 5.96 18.88
CA SER A 387 -7.75 5.88 17.93
C SER A 387 -9.11 5.52 18.57
N VAL A 388 -9.14 4.94 19.78
CA VAL A 388 -10.38 4.69 20.54
C VAL A 388 -11.12 6.00 20.84
N ASN A 389 -10.39 7.10 21.05
CA ASN A 389 -11.00 8.42 21.28
C ASN A 389 -11.82 8.88 20.06
N LEU A 390 -11.41 8.48 18.84
CA LEU A 390 -12.16 8.75 17.61
C LEU A 390 -13.46 7.93 17.57
N LEU A 391 -13.42 6.67 18.00
CA LEU A 391 -14.62 5.85 18.11
C LEU A 391 -15.64 6.47 19.09
N VAL A 392 -15.16 6.96 20.22
CA VAL A 392 -15.99 7.64 21.23
C VAL A 392 -16.57 8.95 20.69
N SER A 393 -15.76 9.75 19.98
CA SER A 393 -16.24 11.00 19.38
C SER A 393 -17.26 10.76 18.27
N TRP A 394 -17.07 9.72 17.45
CA TRP A 394 -18.02 9.31 16.41
C TRP A 394 -19.34 8.79 16.98
N LEU A 395 -19.28 8.09 18.12
CA LEU A 395 -20.49 7.65 18.83
C LEU A 395 -21.26 8.85 19.41
N SER A 396 -20.53 9.79 20.00
CA SER A 396 -21.11 11.00 20.64
C SER A 396 -21.68 12.00 19.64
N SER A 397 -21.08 12.10 18.45
CA SER A 397 -21.50 13.04 17.40
C SER A 397 -22.70 12.57 16.58
N GLY A 398 -23.17 11.32 16.74
CA GLY A 398 -24.39 10.83 16.09
C GLY A 398 -24.44 11.04 14.57
N PHE A 399 -23.28 11.04 13.90
CA PHE A 399 -23.17 11.51 12.52
C PHE A 399 -23.90 10.56 11.54
N SER A 400 -24.85 11.11 10.79
CA SER A 400 -25.56 10.43 9.70
C SER A 400 -24.60 10.11 8.56
N ASP A 401 -24.56 8.85 8.15
CA ASP A 401 -23.74 8.38 7.04
C ASP A 401 -24.07 9.15 5.73
N PRO A 402 -23.11 9.73 4.98
CA PRO A 402 -23.38 10.50 3.75
C PRO A 402 -23.86 9.67 2.55
N GLY A 403 -24.25 8.40 2.76
CA GLY A 403 -24.63 7.45 1.72
C GLY A 403 -25.92 6.66 1.99
N SER A 404 -26.60 6.87 3.12
CA SER A 404 -27.85 6.16 3.42
C SER A 404 -29.06 6.85 2.77
N ASN A 405 -29.27 6.61 1.48
CA ASN A 405 -30.44 7.06 0.73
C ASN A 405 -31.67 6.13 0.90
N ASN A 406 -31.75 5.36 1.99
CA ASN A 406 -32.96 4.59 2.31
C ASN A 406 -33.81 5.35 3.34
N SER A 407 -34.80 6.06 2.82
CA SER A 407 -35.81 6.86 3.51
C SER A 407 -36.86 6.00 4.26
N SER A 408 -36.43 5.03 5.07
CA SER A 408 -37.36 4.23 5.89
C SER A 408 -36.72 3.52 7.10
N SER A 409 -35.74 4.13 7.78
CA SER A 409 -35.30 3.63 9.09
C SER A 409 -35.65 4.65 10.18
N THR A 410 -36.31 4.19 11.24
CA THR A 410 -36.61 5.03 12.40
C THR A 410 -35.29 5.51 13.03
N ALA A 411 -35.27 6.69 13.67
CA ALA A 411 -34.06 7.23 14.30
C ALA A 411 -33.41 6.31 15.37
N GLN A 412 -34.17 5.32 15.87
CA GLN A 412 -33.65 4.27 16.76
C GLN A 412 -32.89 3.16 16.03
N ASP A 413 -33.21 2.86 14.77
CA ASP A 413 -32.52 1.82 13.99
C ASP A 413 -31.17 2.30 13.46
N SER A 414 -31.07 3.58 13.08
CA SER A 414 -29.81 4.20 12.64
C SER A 414 -28.80 4.33 13.79
N SER A 415 -29.25 4.67 15.00
CA SER A 415 -28.40 4.74 16.19
C SER A 415 -27.93 3.35 16.65
N ARG A 416 -28.80 2.33 16.64
CA ARG A 416 -28.41 0.93 16.93
C ARG A 416 -27.41 0.37 15.92
N ASN A 417 -27.60 0.64 14.63
CA ASN A 417 -26.65 0.22 13.59
C ASN A 417 -25.31 0.93 13.72
N SER A 418 -25.29 2.22 14.12
CA SER A 418 -24.05 2.95 14.38
C SER A 418 -23.30 2.40 15.60
N ILE A 419 -23.99 2.08 16.70
CA ILE A 419 -23.38 1.47 17.90
C ILE A 419 -22.82 0.08 17.57
N SER A 420 -23.56 -0.72 16.78
CA SER A 420 -23.10 -2.03 16.32
C SER A 420 -21.86 -1.91 15.43
N SER A 421 -21.86 -0.98 14.46
CA SER A 421 -20.71 -0.75 13.57
C SER A 421 -19.47 -0.29 14.34
N ILE A 422 -19.60 0.68 15.25
CA ILE A 422 -18.49 1.17 16.08
C ILE A 422 -17.99 0.06 17.01
N GLY A 423 -18.89 -0.76 17.57
CA GLY A 423 -18.54 -1.95 18.33
C GLY A 423 -17.71 -2.94 17.52
N THR A 424 -18.08 -3.21 16.26
CA THR A 424 -17.27 -4.08 15.38
C THR A 424 -15.89 -3.50 15.06
N MET A 425 -15.78 -2.18 14.89
CA MET A 425 -14.50 -1.50 14.67
C MET A 425 -13.60 -1.61 15.91
N PHE A 426 -14.16 -1.41 17.11
CA PHE A 426 -13.43 -1.61 18.37
C PHE A 426 -12.97 -3.05 18.53
N VAL A 427 -13.83 -4.04 18.25
CA VAL A 427 -13.46 -5.47 18.31
C VAL A 427 -12.29 -5.76 17.39
N ARG A 428 -12.30 -5.29 16.13
CA ARG A 428 -11.17 -5.47 15.21
C ARG A 428 -9.87 -4.84 15.72
N LEU A 429 -9.94 -3.67 16.35
CA LEU A 429 -8.80 -3.03 17.00
C LEU A 429 -8.20 -3.94 18.08
N VAL A 430 -9.01 -4.36 19.05
CA VAL A 430 -8.51 -5.14 20.18
C VAL A 430 -8.08 -6.55 19.78
N GLU A 431 -8.72 -7.17 18.78
CA GLU A 431 -8.27 -8.45 18.20
C GLU A 431 -6.91 -8.31 17.49
N SER A 432 -6.66 -7.17 16.83
CA SER A 432 -5.39 -6.91 16.17
C SER A 432 -4.26 -6.74 17.19
N ILE A 433 -4.50 -5.98 18.27
CA ILE A 433 -3.51 -5.81 19.35
C ILE A 433 -3.28 -7.14 20.10
N ARG A 434 -4.32 -7.94 20.34
CA ARG A 434 -4.21 -9.28 20.95
C ARG A 434 -3.21 -10.18 20.22
N LYS A 435 -3.19 -10.16 18.89
CA LYS A 435 -2.23 -10.93 18.09
C LYS A 435 -0.78 -10.48 18.35
N ILE A 436 -0.57 -9.20 18.65
CA ILE A 436 0.74 -8.62 18.98
C ILE A 436 1.20 -9.08 20.38
N CYS A 437 0.26 -9.39 21.28
CA CYS A 437 0.55 -9.98 22.59
C CYS A 437 1.16 -11.40 22.51
N LEU A 438 1.33 -11.99 21.31
CA LEU A 438 2.01 -13.27 21.11
C LEU A 438 3.36 -13.12 20.37
N VAL A 439 3.83 -11.90 20.14
CA VAL A 439 5.12 -11.63 19.50
C VAL A 439 6.27 -12.08 20.41
N ARG A 440 7.35 -12.62 19.80
CA ARG A 440 8.50 -13.17 20.54
C ARG A 440 9.20 -12.12 21.41
N ARG A 441 9.26 -10.86 20.97
CA ARG A 441 9.91 -9.74 21.66
C ARG A 441 9.11 -9.33 22.90
N GLU A 442 9.72 -9.48 24.08
CA GLU A 442 9.09 -9.21 25.38
C GLU A 442 8.55 -7.79 25.52
N GLU A 443 9.35 -6.79 25.16
CA GLU A 443 9.00 -5.37 25.36
C GLU A 443 7.75 -4.98 24.57
N ILE A 444 7.70 -5.37 23.28
CA ILE A 444 6.52 -5.14 22.41
C ILE A 444 5.31 -5.92 22.94
N ARG A 445 5.53 -7.15 23.40
CA ARG A 445 4.47 -8.01 23.93
C ARG A 445 3.84 -7.44 25.20
N ASN A 446 4.67 -7.02 26.15
CA ASN A 446 4.23 -6.38 27.40
C ASN A 446 3.53 -5.04 27.11
N HIS A 447 4.10 -4.22 26.22
CA HIS A 447 3.47 -2.97 25.80
C HIS A 447 2.12 -3.19 25.14
N ALA A 448 1.96 -4.24 24.33
CA ALA A 448 0.68 -4.59 23.70
C ALA A 448 -0.41 -4.93 24.75
N VAL A 449 -0.07 -5.65 25.83
CA VAL A 449 -1.01 -5.92 26.93
C VAL A 449 -1.41 -4.62 27.65
N LEU A 450 -0.45 -3.74 27.93
CA LEU A 450 -0.73 -2.43 28.53
C LEU A 450 -1.55 -1.52 27.60
N THR A 451 -1.31 -1.61 26.30
CA THR A 451 -2.05 -0.89 25.25
C THR A 451 -3.49 -1.40 25.18
N LEU A 452 -3.72 -2.72 25.26
CA LEU A 452 -5.06 -3.30 25.39
C LEU A 452 -5.78 -2.76 26.62
N LYS A 453 -5.14 -2.80 27.78
CA LYS A 453 -5.68 -2.23 29.02
C LYS A 453 -6.12 -0.77 28.81
N ARG A 454 -5.26 0.06 28.20
CA ARG A 454 -5.60 1.45 27.87
C ARG A 454 -6.78 1.58 26.92
N CYS A 455 -6.91 0.70 25.92
CA CYS A 455 -8.06 0.69 25.00
C CYS A 455 -9.37 0.46 25.75
N PHE A 456 -9.41 -0.53 26.65
CA PHE A 456 -10.61 -0.83 27.45
C PHE A 456 -10.95 0.27 28.45
N THR A 457 -9.96 0.92 29.06
CA THR A 457 -10.20 2.10 29.92
C THR A 457 -10.83 3.24 29.12
N LYS A 458 -10.28 3.57 27.94
CA LYS A 458 -10.83 4.63 27.07
C LYS A 458 -12.20 4.28 26.50
N ALA A 459 -12.50 3.00 26.36
CA ALA A 459 -13.75 2.51 25.79
C ALA A 459 -14.95 2.60 26.74
N GLU A 460 -14.79 3.08 27.97
CA GLU A 460 -15.90 3.35 28.90
C GLU A 460 -16.98 4.26 28.25
N GLY A 461 -16.55 5.23 27.43
CA GLY A 461 -17.45 6.12 26.69
C GLY A 461 -18.19 5.48 25.51
N LEU A 462 -17.87 4.24 25.10
CA LEU A 462 -18.53 3.58 23.96
C LEU A 462 -19.88 2.93 24.31
N GLY A 463 -20.22 2.84 25.61
CA GLY A 463 -21.52 2.30 26.04
C GLY A 463 -21.75 0.86 25.54
N PHE A 464 -20.78 -0.04 25.74
CA PHE A 464 -20.85 -1.41 25.22
C PHE A 464 -22.16 -2.12 25.58
N THR A 465 -22.78 -2.73 24.58
CA THR A 465 -23.84 -3.72 24.81
C THR A 465 -23.24 -4.94 25.51
N SER A 466 -24.04 -5.62 26.33
CA SER A 466 -23.58 -6.79 27.09
C SER A 466 -23.05 -7.91 26.17
N THR A 467 -23.50 -7.98 24.92
CA THR A 467 -23.01 -8.92 23.90
C THR A 467 -21.62 -8.59 23.37
N VAL A 468 -21.32 -7.32 23.06
CA VAL A 468 -19.99 -6.89 22.61
C VAL A 468 -18.97 -7.04 23.73
N CYS A 469 -19.37 -6.72 24.97
CA CYS A 469 -18.53 -6.93 26.14
C CYS A 469 -18.14 -8.41 26.29
N LEU A 470 -19.11 -9.34 26.30
CA LEU A 470 -18.83 -10.79 26.35
C LEU A 470 -17.95 -11.26 25.20
N HIS A 471 -18.20 -10.76 23.98
CA HIS A 471 -17.40 -11.12 22.82
C HIS A 471 -15.93 -10.70 23.01
N CYS A 472 -15.69 -9.46 23.47
CA CYS A 472 -14.35 -9.00 23.82
C CYS A 472 -13.70 -9.87 24.90
N PHE A 473 -14.41 -10.23 25.97
CA PHE A 473 -13.83 -11.12 26.98
C PHE A 473 -13.46 -12.48 26.41
N ASN A 474 -14.35 -13.13 25.65
CA ASN A 474 -14.11 -14.48 25.16
C ASN A 474 -13.03 -14.53 24.07
N HIS A 475 -13.08 -13.63 23.08
CA HIS A 475 -12.21 -13.69 21.91
C HIS A 475 -10.91 -12.87 22.04
N VAL A 476 -10.84 -11.95 23.00
CA VAL A 476 -9.65 -11.12 23.22
C VAL A 476 -9.00 -11.46 24.55
N ILE A 477 -9.69 -11.25 25.68
CA ILE A 477 -9.07 -11.32 27.02
C ILE A 477 -8.75 -12.76 27.40
N PHE A 478 -9.75 -13.65 27.36
CA PHE A 478 -9.60 -15.07 27.66
C PHE A 478 -8.68 -15.75 26.64
N ALA A 479 -8.93 -15.52 25.36
CA ALA A 479 -8.09 -16.09 24.32
C ALA A 479 -6.62 -15.60 24.41
N MET A 480 -6.36 -14.37 24.87
CA MET A 480 -4.99 -13.91 25.12
C MET A 480 -4.35 -14.64 26.30
N ALA A 481 -5.06 -14.75 27.42
CA ALA A 481 -4.56 -15.44 28.61
C ALA A 481 -4.29 -16.93 28.33
N ASP A 482 -5.20 -17.59 27.60
CA ASP A 482 -5.08 -19.01 27.23
C ASP A 482 -3.88 -19.24 26.30
N ASP A 483 -3.74 -18.46 25.23
CA ASP A 483 -2.62 -18.59 24.28
C ASP A 483 -1.26 -18.27 24.94
N LEU A 484 -1.21 -17.27 25.84
CA LEU A 484 -0.01 -16.94 26.61
C LEU A 484 0.39 -18.08 27.55
N LEU A 485 -0.59 -18.66 28.25
CA LEU A 485 -0.37 -19.79 29.15
C LEU A 485 0.09 -21.03 28.37
N GLU A 486 -0.54 -21.35 27.24
CA GLU A 486 -0.14 -22.46 26.38
C GLU A 486 1.31 -22.28 25.90
N LYS A 487 1.68 -21.07 25.47
CA LYS A 487 3.06 -20.76 25.07
C LYS A 487 4.06 -20.83 26.22
N ALA A 488 3.68 -20.39 27.41
CA ALA A 488 4.53 -20.49 28.60
C ALA A 488 4.81 -21.96 28.97
N ILE A 489 3.78 -22.83 28.91
CA ILE A 489 3.91 -24.27 29.12
C ILE A 489 4.74 -24.93 28.00
N GLU A 490 4.58 -24.50 26.76
CA GLU A 490 5.39 -25.00 25.64
C GLU A 490 6.88 -24.70 25.87
N TYR A 491 7.22 -23.51 26.35
CA TYR A 491 8.60 -23.16 26.68
C TYR A 491 9.13 -23.87 27.93
N SER A 492 8.29 -24.14 28.93
CA SER A 492 8.73 -24.89 30.13
C SER A 492 9.13 -26.33 29.82
N ARG A 493 8.53 -26.94 28.79
CA ARG A 493 8.86 -28.29 28.32
C ARG A 493 10.07 -28.36 27.40
N ARG A 494 10.54 -27.24 26.85
CA ARG A 494 11.66 -27.18 25.90
C ARG A 494 12.97 -26.95 26.64
N GLU A 495 13.97 -27.78 26.35
CA GLU A 495 15.34 -27.59 26.85
C GLU A 495 15.89 -26.22 26.37
N ASN A 496 16.64 -25.53 27.25
CA ASN A 496 17.25 -24.20 27.01
C ASN A 496 16.30 -23.02 26.73
N SER A 497 15.00 -23.11 27.09
CA SER A 497 14.00 -22.03 26.88
C SER A 497 13.57 -21.29 28.15
N GLU A 498 14.35 -21.38 29.24
CA GLU A 498 13.98 -20.78 30.53
C GLU A 498 13.81 -19.25 30.47
N LYS A 499 14.62 -18.56 29.65
CA LYS A 499 14.54 -17.10 29.50
C LYS A 499 13.22 -16.71 28.82
N GLU A 500 12.87 -17.38 27.72
CA GLU A 500 11.60 -17.21 27.03
C GLU A 500 10.40 -17.57 27.91
N MET A 501 10.52 -18.63 28.72
CA MET A 501 9.49 -19.02 29.68
C MET A 501 9.26 -17.91 30.73
N ARG A 502 10.30 -17.42 31.40
CA ARG A 502 10.19 -16.33 32.40
C ARG A 502 9.65 -15.04 31.78
N SER A 503 10.04 -14.76 30.54
CA SER A 503 9.54 -13.64 29.75
C SER A 503 8.03 -13.77 29.47
N MET A 504 7.55 -14.97 29.12
CA MET A 504 6.13 -15.23 28.90
C MET A 504 5.33 -15.23 30.20
N GLU A 505 5.88 -15.75 31.29
CA GLU A 505 5.28 -15.70 32.63
C GLU A 505 5.06 -14.24 33.07
N GLY A 506 6.04 -13.35 32.84
CA GLY A 506 5.91 -11.93 33.11
C GLY A 506 4.77 -11.27 32.32
N THR A 507 4.64 -11.59 31.02
CA THR A 507 3.53 -11.12 30.20
C THR A 507 2.18 -11.69 30.67
N LEU A 508 2.15 -12.96 31.07
CA LEU A 508 0.95 -13.61 31.59
C LEU A 508 0.48 -12.93 32.89
N CYS A 509 1.39 -12.53 33.77
CA CYS A 509 1.05 -11.75 34.97
C CYS A 509 0.32 -10.44 34.59
N LEU A 510 0.86 -9.68 33.63
CA LEU A 510 0.21 -8.45 33.13
C LEU A 510 -1.16 -8.74 32.51
N ALA A 511 -1.31 -9.86 31.80
CA ALA A 511 -2.58 -10.27 31.21
C ALA A 511 -3.64 -10.60 32.28
N MET A 512 -3.25 -11.24 33.39
CA MET A 512 -4.13 -11.55 34.50
C MET A 512 -4.55 -10.30 35.29
N GLU A 513 -3.62 -9.35 35.48
CA GLU A 513 -3.93 -8.03 36.03
C GLU A 513 -4.94 -7.29 35.15
N PHE A 514 -4.70 -7.24 33.84
CA PHE A 514 -5.61 -6.63 32.89
C PHE A 514 -7.00 -7.31 32.89
N LEU A 515 -7.06 -8.65 32.91
CA LEU A 515 -8.32 -9.39 33.01
C LEU A 515 -9.10 -8.97 34.25
N THR A 516 -8.41 -8.79 35.38
CA THR A 516 -9.00 -8.36 36.65
C THR A 516 -9.57 -6.96 36.58
N GLU A 517 -8.82 -6.02 36.05
CA GLU A 517 -9.26 -4.64 35.93
C GLU A 517 -10.42 -4.48 34.93
N ALA A 518 -10.32 -5.15 33.78
CA ALA A 518 -11.41 -5.16 32.80
C ALA A 518 -12.68 -5.79 33.39
N PHE A 519 -12.55 -6.89 34.13
CA PHE A 519 -13.68 -7.53 34.81
C PHE A 519 -14.37 -6.56 35.79
N ILE A 520 -13.60 -5.88 36.63
CA ILE A 520 -14.14 -4.92 37.61
C ILE A 520 -14.80 -3.75 36.87
N GLN A 521 -14.16 -3.21 35.82
CA GLN A 521 -14.68 -2.09 35.04
C GLN A 521 -16.04 -2.42 34.40
N PHE A 522 -16.18 -3.61 33.81
CA PHE A 522 -17.42 -4.00 33.11
C PHE A 522 -18.37 -4.86 33.95
N LEU A 523 -18.12 -4.98 35.27
CA LEU A 523 -18.84 -5.89 36.16
C LEU A 523 -20.35 -5.67 36.14
N ARG A 524 -20.82 -4.41 36.16
CA ARG A 524 -22.26 -4.08 36.10
C ARG A 524 -22.90 -4.49 34.77
N THR A 525 -22.17 -4.34 33.67
CA THR A 525 -22.66 -4.71 32.33
C THR A 525 -22.70 -6.23 32.18
N LEU A 526 -21.69 -6.93 32.69
CA LEU A 526 -21.58 -8.38 32.65
C LEU A 526 -22.61 -9.09 33.54
N SER A 527 -22.93 -8.53 34.71
CA SER A 527 -23.93 -9.12 35.62
C SER A 527 -25.35 -9.10 35.06
N SER A 528 -25.65 -8.19 34.12
CA SER A 528 -26.94 -8.11 33.43
C SER A 528 -27.19 -9.25 32.41
N VAL A 529 -26.17 -10.06 32.12
CA VAL A 529 -26.22 -11.11 31.09
C VAL A 529 -26.81 -12.42 31.64
N SER A 530 -27.74 -13.01 30.88
CA SER A 530 -28.17 -14.40 31.06
C SER A 530 -27.00 -15.37 30.77
N GLY A 531 -26.23 -15.73 31.81
CA GLY A 531 -25.03 -16.55 31.66
C GLY A 531 -23.80 -16.06 32.45
N PHE A 532 -23.96 -15.03 33.29
CA PHE A 532 -22.87 -14.52 34.14
C PHE A 532 -22.20 -15.63 34.98
N ARG A 533 -22.96 -16.62 35.47
CA ARG A 533 -22.43 -17.77 36.21
C ARG A 533 -21.38 -18.57 35.41
N SER A 534 -21.72 -18.95 34.18
CA SER A 534 -20.78 -19.70 33.31
C SER A 534 -19.56 -18.86 32.95
N PHE A 535 -19.75 -17.54 32.77
CA PHE A 535 -18.68 -16.60 32.53
C PHE A 535 -17.73 -16.50 33.73
N TRP A 536 -18.25 -16.31 34.94
CA TRP A 536 -17.49 -16.25 36.19
C TRP A 536 -16.72 -17.56 36.44
N MET A 537 -17.33 -18.70 36.19
CA MET A 537 -16.64 -19.98 36.20
C MET A 537 -15.49 -20.06 35.18
N GLY A 538 -15.65 -19.45 34.01
CA GLY A 538 -14.59 -19.32 33.02
C GLY A 538 -13.40 -18.47 33.51
N VAL A 539 -13.65 -17.44 34.31
CA VAL A 539 -12.60 -16.63 34.97
C VAL A 539 -11.87 -17.46 36.01
N LEU A 540 -12.61 -18.10 36.93
CA LEU A 540 -12.04 -18.90 38.01
C LEU A 540 -11.21 -20.07 37.50
N ARG A 541 -11.68 -20.78 36.46
CA ARG A 541 -10.92 -21.90 35.85
C ARG A 541 -9.57 -21.45 35.28
N ARG A 542 -9.48 -20.26 34.68
CA ARG A 542 -8.21 -19.74 34.15
C ARG A 542 -7.26 -19.35 35.28
N MET A 543 -7.77 -18.70 36.32
CA MET A 543 -7.02 -18.39 37.54
C MET A 543 -6.49 -19.67 38.20
N ASP A 544 -7.32 -20.72 38.30
CA ASP A 544 -6.94 -22.05 38.80
C ASP A 544 -5.85 -22.71 37.95
N THR A 545 -6.01 -22.67 36.62
CA THR A 545 -5.04 -23.27 35.70
C THR A 545 -3.69 -22.56 35.82
N CYS A 546 -3.67 -21.23 35.87
CA CYS A 546 -2.43 -20.46 36.09
C CYS A 546 -1.75 -20.76 37.43
N MET A 547 -2.52 -21.05 38.49
CA MET A 547 -1.99 -21.45 39.80
C MET A 547 -1.36 -22.85 39.79
N LYS A 548 -1.98 -23.80 39.08
CA LYS A 548 -1.55 -25.20 39.03
C LYS A 548 -0.40 -25.46 38.07
N THR A 549 -0.20 -24.58 37.08
CA THR A 549 0.89 -24.72 36.12
C THR A 549 2.20 -24.25 36.72
N GLU A 550 3.10 -25.20 37.01
CA GLU A 550 4.46 -24.90 37.45
C GLU A 550 5.28 -24.35 36.27
N LEU A 551 5.53 -23.03 36.28
CA LEU A 551 6.33 -22.31 35.29
C LEU A 551 7.76 -22.08 35.82
N GLY A 552 8.43 -23.17 36.22
CA GLY A 552 9.74 -23.14 36.88
C GLY A 552 9.67 -22.68 38.35
N ASP A 553 10.82 -22.29 38.93
CA ASP A 553 10.98 -21.95 40.36
C ASP A 553 10.42 -20.56 40.76
N SER A 554 9.45 -20.02 40.02
CA SER A 554 8.91 -18.67 40.23
C SER A 554 7.58 -18.71 40.97
N ASP A 555 7.55 -18.15 42.18
CA ASP A 555 6.31 -18.03 42.99
C ASP A 555 5.43 -16.83 42.59
N LYS A 556 5.75 -16.13 41.48
CA LYS A 556 5.05 -14.89 41.10
C LYS A 556 3.56 -15.09 40.88
N MET A 557 3.17 -16.13 40.14
CA MET A 557 1.77 -16.43 39.88
C MET A 557 1.03 -16.88 41.15
N GLN A 558 1.71 -17.65 42.01
CA GLN A 558 1.18 -18.13 43.28
C GLN A 558 0.84 -16.99 44.25
N ILE A 559 1.55 -15.86 44.17
CA ILE A 559 1.28 -14.66 44.96
C ILE A 559 0.24 -13.76 44.26
N LEU A 560 0.35 -13.59 42.95
CA LEU A 560 -0.46 -12.65 42.19
C LEU A 560 -1.93 -13.08 42.14
N ILE A 561 -2.22 -14.32 41.76
CA ILE A 561 -3.60 -14.79 41.54
C ILE A 561 -4.49 -14.65 42.80
N PRO A 562 -4.05 -15.05 44.01
CA PRO A 562 -4.82 -14.82 45.23
C PRO A 562 -5.16 -13.35 45.46
N THR A 563 -4.21 -12.43 45.21
CA THR A 563 -4.45 -10.98 45.38
C THR A 563 -5.44 -10.43 44.36
N LEU A 564 -5.40 -10.92 43.11
CA LEU A 564 -6.33 -10.52 42.06
C LEU A 564 -7.75 -11.05 42.31
N LEU A 565 -7.87 -12.31 42.71
CA LEU A 565 -9.16 -12.90 43.10
C LEU A 565 -9.79 -12.13 44.25
N LYS A 566 -9.00 -11.77 45.27
CA LYS A 566 -9.46 -10.94 46.39
C LYS A 566 -10.06 -9.61 45.91
N LYS A 567 -9.39 -8.92 44.99
CA LYS A 567 -9.90 -7.67 44.40
C LYS A 567 -11.23 -7.88 43.66
N MET A 568 -11.34 -8.92 42.83
CA MET A 568 -12.58 -9.21 42.09
C MET A 568 -13.76 -9.48 43.02
N ILE A 569 -13.56 -10.31 44.04
CA ILE A 569 -14.62 -10.72 44.98
C ILE A 569 -15.09 -9.53 45.81
N LEU A 570 -14.16 -8.69 46.28
CA LEU A 570 -14.51 -7.47 46.99
C LEU A 570 -15.37 -6.55 46.13
N ALA A 571 -14.99 -6.34 44.87
CA ALA A 571 -15.80 -5.56 43.92
C ALA A 571 -17.19 -6.18 43.69
N MET A 572 -17.29 -7.51 43.59
CA MET A 572 -18.58 -8.21 43.46
C MET A 572 -19.48 -8.05 44.70
N LYS A 573 -18.89 -8.03 45.91
CA LYS A 573 -19.61 -7.76 47.16
C LYS A 573 -20.06 -6.30 47.25
N GLU A 574 -19.18 -5.35 46.93
CA GLU A 574 -19.50 -3.91 46.92
C GLU A 574 -20.64 -3.57 45.95
N HIS A 575 -20.70 -4.25 44.80
CA HIS A 575 -21.79 -4.09 43.83
C HIS A 575 -23.04 -4.92 44.11
N ASN A 576 -23.13 -5.61 45.26
CA ASN A 576 -24.25 -6.49 45.65
C ASN A 576 -24.58 -7.58 44.61
N ILE A 577 -23.59 -8.05 43.85
CA ILE A 577 -23.76 -9.16 42.89
C ILE A 577 -23.55 -10.49 43.62
N LEU A 578 -22.58 -10.53 44.54
CA LEU A 578 -22.28 -11.69 45.38
C LEU A 578 -22.96 -11.52 46.74
N VAL A 579 -24.24 -11.90 46.83
CA VAL A 579 -25.04 -11.84 48.06
C VAL A 579 -25.20 -13.25 48.63
N ASN A 580 -24.95 -13.38 49.94
CA ASN A 580 -25.23 -14.61 50.67
C ASN A 580 -26.75 -14.75 50.82
N SER A 581 -27.36 -15.63 50.03
CA SER A 581 -28.79 -15.96 50.08
C SER A 581 -28.93 -17.44 49.74
N GLU A 582 -29.84 -18.14 50.42
CA GLU A 582 -29.95 -19.61 50.38
C GLU A 582 -30.20 -20.19 48.97
N ASP A 583 -30.70 -19.38 48.02
CA ASP A 583 -30.95 -19.77 46.62
C ASP A 583 -29.82 -19.37 45.64
N ASN A 584 -28.73 -18.78 46.13
CA ASN A 584 -27.73 -18.14 45.27
C ASN A 584 -26.57 -19.08 44.93
N GLU A 585 -26.78 -19.98 43.96
CA GLU A 585 -25.77 -20.96 43.49
C GLU A 585 -24.41 -20.33 43.10
N LEU A 586 -24.39 -19.02 42.78
CA LEU A 586 -23.16 -18.29 42.46
C LEU A 586 -22.25 -18.11 43.70
N TRP A 587 -22.82 -17.97 44.90
CA TRP A 587 -22.06 -17.89 46.16
C TRP A 587 -21.34 -19.20 46.44
N ASP A 588 -22.06 -20.32 46.44
CA ASP A 588 -21.51 -21.64 46.77
C ASP A 588 -20.41 -22.09 45.80
N ILE A 589 -20.60 -21.82 44.51
CA ILE A 589 -19.61 -22.10 43.48
C ILE A 589 -18.33 -21.30 43.71
N THR A 590 -18.48 -20.01 44.03
CA THR A 590 -17.36 -19.11 44.27
C THR A 590 -16.57 -19.56 45.50
N VAL A 591 -17.25 -19.85 46.61
CA VAL A 591 -16.61 -20.35 47.84
C VAL A 591 -15.90 -21.68 47.61
N THR A 592 -16.56 -22.62 46.91
CA THR A 592 -15.97 -23.93 46.60
C THR A 592 -14.72 -23.80 45.74
N GLN A 593 -14.77 -23.03 44.65
CA GLN A 593 -13.62 -22.86 43.75
C GLN A 593 -12.46 -22.11 44.43
N ILE A 594 -12.73 -21.10 45.25
CA ILE A 594 -11.66 -20.37 45.97
C ILE A 594 -10.94 -21.27 46.96
N LEU A 595 -11.65 -22.20 47.62
CA LEU A 595 -11.01 -23.20 48.49
C LEU A 595 -9.92 -24.00 47.73
N TRP A 596 -10.17 -24.32 46.45
CA TRP A 596 -9.22 -25.06 45.62
C TRP A 596 -8.08 -24.19 45.08
N ILE A 597 -8.35 -22.91 44.80
CA ILE A 597 -7.39 -22.01 44.15
C ILE A 597 -6.49 -21.29 45.17
N ALA A 598 -7.07 -20.75 46.24
CA ALA A 598 -6.37 -19.94 47.23
C ALA A 598 -7.03 -20.09 48.63
N PRO A 599 -6.71 -21.16 49.39
CA PRO A 599 -7.30 -21.43 50.70
C PRO A 599 -7.16 -20.25 51.67
N ALA A 600 -5.99 -19.59 51.70
CA ALA A 600 -5.73 -18.45 52.57
C ALA A 600 -6.65 -17.24 52.29
N VAL A 601 -7.05 -17.04 51.03
CA VAL A 601 -7.97 -15.95 50.65
C VAL A 601 -9.41 -16.28 51.01
N LYS A 602 -9.78 -17.57 51.07
CA LYS A 602 -11.08 -18.01 51.56
C LYS A 602 -11.27 -17.59 53.02
N ASP A 603 -10.31 -17.92 53.88
CA ASP A 603 -10.41 -17.67 55.33
C ASP A 603 -10.51 -16.17 55.65
N GLU A 604 -9.87 -15.31 54.85
CA GLU A 604 -9.95 -13.86 54.99
C GLU A 604 -11.27 -13.26 54.47
N LEU A 605 -11.81 -13.77 53.36
CA LEU A 605 -12.99 -13.19 52.70
C LEU A 605 -14.32 -13.80 53.15
N PHE A 606 -14.30 -15.02 53.68
CA PHE A 606 -15.47 -15.78 54.10
C PHE A 606 -15.22 -16.40 55.50
N PRO A 607 -15.00 -15.57 56.54
CA PRO A 607 -14.78 -16.08 57.88
C PRO A 607 -16.02 -16.85 58.37
N GLY A 608 -15.84 -18.14 58.68
CA GLY A 608 -16.89 -19.00 59.22
C GLY A 608 -17.68 -19.85 58.21
N TYR A 609 -17.20 -19.99 56.97
CA TYR A 609 -17.79 -20.85 55.92
C TYR A 609 -16.76 -21.82 55.31
#